data_AF-A0A5U8JEZ5-F1
#
_entry.id   AF-A0A5U8JEZ5-F1
#
_cell.length_a   1.000
_cell.length_b   1.000
_cell.length_c   1.000
_cell.angle_alpha   90.00
_cell.angle_beta   90.00
_cell.angle_gamma   90.00
#
_symmetry.space_group_name_H-M   'P 1'
#
loop_
_entity.id
_entity.type
_entity.pdbx_description
1 polymer ?
#
loop_
_entity_poly.entity_id
_entity_poly.type
_entity_poly.pdbx_seq_one_letter_code
_entity_poly.pdbx_strand_id
1 'polypeptide(L)'
;MTADISYQIERYCFTEISEPARLNRQWANVLQMCREQQAGPEERVRLALLNVDYVTSFELPFRLLLLRAPQLIAAVRERQTLSQKNVLFNGKRYGCVYSMKTDISTVPDEFQYHLSHRIRRITSAGSTETPYQKIAKEVKAPRERLALALTAGLEVTALDGLFWFGCQRLAADVLRLRKSGMRIATASKTVSDTVTGTMRSIPAYRSDRG
;
A
#
# COMPACT_ATOMS: atom_id res chain seq x y z
N MET A 1 -16.58 -13.56 -11.65
CA MET A 1 -15.24 -13.12 -12.11
C MET A 1 -14.20 -13.81 -11.26
N THR A 2 -13.14 -14.33 -11.87
CA THR A 2 -12.02 -14.98 -11.16
C THR A 2 -10.83 -14.03 -11.18
N ALA A 3 -10.10 -13.89 -10.07
CA ALA A 3 -8.92 -13.04 -10.02
C ALA A 3 -7.77 -13.66 -10.82
N ASP A 4 -7.03 -12.84 -11.58
CA ASP A 4 -5.78 -13.24 -12.23
C ASP A 4 -4.70 -13.55 -11.20
N ILE A 5 -4.68 -12.76 -10.12
CA ILE A 5 -3.76 -12.89 -9.00
C ILE A 5 -4.55 -12.76 -7.68
N SER A 6 -4.46 -13.77 -6.83
CA SER A 6 -5.01 -13.76 -5.48
C SER A 6 -3.90 -13.59 -4.46
N TYR A 7 -3.95 -12.52 -3.66
CA TYR A 7 -3.07 -12.32 -2.52
C TYR A 7 -3.73 -12.94 -1.29
N GLN A 8 -3.18 -14.06 -0.82
CA GLN A 8 -3.62 -14.68 0.44
C GLN A 8 -2.68 -14.27 1.55
N ILE A 9 -3.19 -13.47 2.47
CA ILE A 9 -2.46 -12.95 3.60
C ILE A 9 -2.62 -13.91 4.79
N GLU A 10 -1.55 -14.60 5.14
CA GLU A 10 -1.49 -15.50 6.31
C GLU A 10 -1.10 -14.73 7.58
N ARG A 11 -0.22 -13.74 7.43
CA ARG A 11 0.13 -12.80 8.49
C ARG A 11 0.32 -11.42 7.88
N TYR A 12 -0.28 -10.40 8.47
CA TYR A 12 -0.01 -9.01 8.10
C TYR A 12 -0.10 -8.14 9.34
N CYS A 13 1.06 -7.70 9.79
CA CYS A 13 1.22 -6.86 10.96
C CYS A 13 1.96 -5.62 10.52
N PHE A 14 1.23 -4.51 10.45
CA PHE A 14 1.77 -3.20 10.19
C PHE A 14 1.38 -2.31 11.37
N THR A 15 2.35 -2.02 12.22
CA THR A 15 2.11 -1.36 13.51
C THR A 15 3.14 -0.27 13.75
N GLU A 16 2.70 0.75 14.47
CA GLU A 16 3.58 1.74 15.07
C GLU A 16 4.09 1.21 16.42
N ILE A 17 5.36 1.44 16.77
CA ILE A 17 6.00 0.85 17.96
C ILE A 17 5.31 1.31 19.25
N SER A 18 4.85 2.54 19.29
CA SER A 18 4.15 3.16 20.42
C SER A 18 2.64 3.25 20.18
N GLU A 19 2.07 2.40 19.31
CA GLU A 19 0.66 2.47 18.95
C GLU A 19 -0.23 2.25 20.19
N PRO A 20 -1.07 3.22 20.58
CA PRO A 20 -2.03 3.02 21.65
C PRO A 20 -3.03 1.91 21.27
N ALA A 21 -3.36 1.04 22.24
CA ALA A 21 -4.32 -0.05 22.03
C ALA A 21 -5.68 0.40 21.45
N ARG A 22 -6.06 1.65 21.72
CA ARG A 22 -7.26 2.28 21.14
C ARG A 22 -7.17 2.46 19.62
N LEU A 23 -6.04 2.92 19.09
CA LEU A 23 -5.85 3.05 17.63
C LEU A 23 -5.86 1.69 16.95
N ASN A 24 -5.26 0.68 17.58
CA ASN A 24 -5.27 -0.69 17.07
C ASN A 24 -6.71 -1.21 16.87
N ARG A 25 -7.59 -0.99 17.86
CA ARG A 25 -9.02 -1.33 17.77
C ARG A 25 -9.75 -0.54 16.69
N GLN A 26 -9.49 0.77 16.58
CA GLN A 26 -10.08 1.61 15.53
C GLN A 26 -9.71 1.09 14.13
N TRP A 27 -8.45 0.72 13.91
CA TRP A 27 -8.00 0.15 12.65
C TRP A 27 -8.62 -1.22 12.36
N ALA A 28 -8.76 -2.08 13.37
CA ALA A 28 -9.46 -3.35 13.23
C ALA A 28 -10.92 -3.15 12.79
N ASN A 29 -11.62 -2.18 13.40
CA ASN A 29 -13.00 -1.83 13.05
C ASN A 29 -13.09 -1.31 11.60
N VAL A 30 -12.18 -0.41 11.19
CA VAL A 30 -12.13 0.10 9.81
C VAL A 30 -11.96 -1.04 8.81
N LEU A 31 -11.06 -1.99 9.06
CA LEU A 31 -10.85 -3.15 8.19
C LEU A 31 -12.08 -4.06 8.10
N GLN A 32 -12.82 -4.21 9.20
CA GLN A 32 -14.08 -4.93 9.21
C GLN A 32 -15.13 -4.20 8.35
N MET A 33 -15.33 -2.90 8.56
CA MET A 33 -16.27 -2.09 7.77
C MET A 33 -15.92 -2.11 6.27
N CYS A 34 -14.63 -2.04 5.93
CA CYS A 34 -14.18 -2.13 4.54
C CYS A 34 -14.60 -3.46 3.88
N ARG A 35 -14.54 -4.56 4.64
CA ARG A 35 -14.92 -5.90 4.17
C ARG A 35 -16.43 -6.03 4.01
N GLU A 36 -17.19 -5.62 5.02
CA GLU A 36 -18.66 -5.66 5.02
C GLU A 36 -19.26 -4.84 3.89
N GLN A 37 -18.69 -3.66 3.62
CA GLN A 37 -19.19 -2.74 2.58
C GLN A 37 -18.56 -2.99 1.21
N GLN A 38 -17.63 -3.95 1.08
CA GLN A 38 -16.81 -4.13 -0.13
C GLN A 38 -16.21 -2.80 -0.62
N ALA A 39 -15.72 -1.99 0.33
CA ALA A 39 -15.37 -0.60 0.10
C ALA A 39 -14.30 -0.43 -0.99
N GLY A 40 -14.55 0.49 -1.92
CA GLY A 40 -13.56 0.95 -2.89
C GLY A 40 -12.46 1.80 -2.25
N PRO A 41 -11.37 2.15 -2.98
CA PRO A 41 -10.23 2.86 -2.41
C PRO A 41 -10.57 4.21 -1.74
N GLU A 42 -11.46 5.00 -2.34
CA GLU A 42 -11.90 6.28 -1.78
C GLU A 42 -12.70 6.09 -0.49
N GLU A 43 -13.63 5.13 -0.52
CA GLU A 43 -14.46 4.80 0.65
C GLU A 43 -13.62 4.25 1.81
N ARG A 44 -12.59 3.45 1.54
CA ARG A 44 -11.64 3.00 2.60
C ARG A 44 -10.96 4.17 3.31
N VAL A 45 -10.53 5.19 2.56
CA VAL A 45 -9.92 6.40 3.15
C VAL A 45 -10.94 7.15 3.98
N ARG A 46 -12.17 7.31 3.46
CA ARG A 46 -13.27 7.97 4.17
C ARG A 46 -13.57 7.25 5.49
N LEU A 47 -13.74 5.93 5.46
CA LEU A 47 -13.96 5.11 6.64
C LEU A 47 -12.84 5.25 7.67
N ALA A 48 -11.58 5.24 7.23
CA ALA A 48 -10.45 5.42 8.13
C ALA A 48 -10.44 6.80 8.80
N LEU A 49 -10.69 7.87 8.03
CA LEU A 49 -10.72 9.23 8.56
C LEU A 49 -11.88 9.50 9.53
N LEU A 50 -12.99 8.78 9.37
CA LEU A 50 -14.16 8.91 10.25
C LEU A 50 -14.05 8.10 11.54
N ASN A 51 -13.25 7.02 11.54
CA ASN A 51 -13.24 6.04 12.64
C ASN A 51 -11.90 5.94 13.38
N VAL A 52 -10.81 6.47 12.82
CA VAL A 52 -9.51 6.54 13.48
C VAL A 52 -9.25 7.98 13.89
N ASP A 53 -8.70 8.20 15.08
CA ASP A 53 -8.45 9.57 15.55
C ASP A 53 -7.57 10.38 14.61
N TYR A 54 -6.61 9.71 14.00
CA TYR A 54 -5.75 10.24 12.98
C TYR A 54 -5.20 9.10 12.13
N VAL A 55 -4.85 9.40 10.88
CA VAL A 55 -4.20 8.47 9.97
C VAL A 55 -2.94 9.10 9.43
N THR A 56 -1.87 8.32 9.27
CA THR A 56 -0.66 8.86 8.63
C THR A 56 -0.59 8.49 7.16
N SER A 57 -0.02 9.39 6.37
CA SER A 57 0.28 9.16 4.94
C SER A 57 1.13 7.90 4.69
N PHE A 58 1.85 7.43 5.71
CA PHE A 58 2.64 6.21 5.63
C PHE A 58 1.81 4.95 5.88
N GLU A 59 0.78 5.02 6.73
CA GLU A 59 -0.07 3.88 7.07
C GLU A 59 -1.06 3.53 5.97
N LEU A 60 -1.63 4.54 5.32
CA LEU A 60 -2.72 4.38 4.35
C LEU A 60 -2.41 3.36 3.24
N PRO A 61 -1.23 3.38 2.58
CA PRO A 61 -0.88 2.36 1.60
C PRO A 61 -0.88 0.94 2.17
N PHE A 62 -0.39 0.75 3.41
CA PHE A 62 -0.21 -0.56 4.01
C PHE A 62 -1.48 -1.10 4.67
N ARG A 63 -2.11 -0.31 5.56
CA ARG A 63 -3.32 -0.77 6.27
C ARG A 63 -4.51 -1.00 5.35
N LEU A 64 -4.64 -0.22 4.27
CA LEU A 64 -5.82 -0.24 3.40
C LEU A 64 -5.54 -0.65 1.95
N LEU A 65 -4.28 -1.02 1.65
CA LEU A 65 -3.80 -1.43 0.32
C LEU A 65 -4.06 -0.37 -0.76
N LEU A 66 -3.83 0.91 -0.42
CA LEU A 66 -4.12 2.06 -1.26
C LEU A 66 -2.95 2.41 -2.19
N LEU A 67 -3.16 2.19 -3.49
CA LEU A 67 -2.13 2.41 -4.52
C LEU A 67 -1.89 3.89 -4.86
N ARG A 68 -2.84 4.76 -4.49
CA ARG A 68 -2.87 6.20 -4.83
C ARG A 68 -3.29 7.06 -3.63
N ALA A 69 -2.77 6.73 -2.45
CA ALA A 69 -3.17 7.40 -1.19
C ALA A 69 -3.13 8.94 -1.25
N PRO A 70 -2.12 9.61 -1.83
CA PRO A 70 -2.13 11.07 -1.93
C PRO A 70 -3.30 11.63 -2.74
N GLN A 71 -3.64 10.99 -3.86
CA GLN A 71 -4.78 11.41 -4.70
C GLN A 71 -6.12 11.18 -3.99
N LEU A 72 -6.23 10.08 -3.25
CA LEU A 72 -7.45 9.78 -2.49
C LEU A 72 -7.66 10.76 -1.34
N ILE A 73 -6.59 11.18 -0.65
CA ILE A 73 -6.68 12.23 0.38
C ILE A 73 -7.09 13.57 -0.24
N ALA A 74 -6.55 13.92 -1.41
CA ALA A 74 -6.95 15.14 -2.12
C ALA A 74 -8.46 15.13 -2.44
N ALA A 75 -8.99 14.02 -2.94
CA ALA A 75 -10.42 13.87 -3.22
C ALA A 75 -11.30 14.01 -1.98
N VAL A 76 -10.86 13.51 -0.81
CA VAL A 76 -11.61 13.70 0.45
C VAL A 76 -11.62 15.17 0.88
N ARG A 77 -10.51 15.89 0.71
CA ARG A 77 -10.40 17.32 1.07
C ARG A 77 -11.34 18.21 0.29
N GLU A 78 -11.69 17.84 -0.93
CA GLU A 78 -12.66 18.58 -1.74
C GLU A 78 -14.07 18.52 -1.13
N ARG A 79 -14.35 17.55 -0.25
CA ARG A 79 -15.69 17.30 0.31
C ARG A 79 -15.77 17.50 1.83
N GLN A 80 -14.66 17.45 2.54
CA GLN A 80 -14.61 17.46 4.01
C GLN A 80 -13.40 18.25 4.51
N THR A 81 -13.59 19.01 5.59
CA THR A 81 -12.51 19.71 6.27
C THR A 81 -11.56 18.72 6.91
N LEU A 82 -10.30 18.73 6.50
CA LEU A 82 -9.28 17.79 6.96
C LEU A 82 -8.08 18.53 7.53
N SER A 83 -7.83 18.37 8.82
CA SER A 83 -6.63 18.89 9.48
C SER A 83 -5.41 18.09 9.05
N GLN A 84 -4.27 18.77 8.94
CA GLN A 84 -3.00 18.16 8.57
C GLN A 84 -1.85 18.76 9.37
N LYS A 85 -0.89 17.91 9.74
CA LYS A 85 0.45 18.36 10.14
C LYS A 85 1.54 17.49 9.53
N ASN A 86 2.73 18.06 9.42
CA ASN A 86 3.92 17.35 8.93
C ASN A 86 4.55 16.54 10.06
N VAL A 87 5.04 15.34 9.72
CA VAL A 87 5.62 14.40 10.69
C VAL A 87 6.79 13.63 10.07
N LEU A 88 7.62 13.03 10.92
CA LEU A 88 8.77 12.21 10.54
C LEU A 88 8.48 10.72 10.77
N PHE A 89 8.73 9.90 9.74
CA PHE A 89 8.61 8.45 9.81
C PHE A 89 9.99 7.80 9.80
N ASN A 90 10.21 6.86 10.70
CA ASN A 90 11.42 6.04 10.78
C ASN A 90 12.72 6.87 10.78
N GLY A 91 12.69 8.03 11.43
CA GLY A 91 13.80 8.97 11.58
C GLY A 91 14.29 9.69 10.32
N LYS A 92 13.70 9.45 9.14
CA LYS A 92 14.24 9.99 7.88
C LYS A 92 13.23 10.33 6.79
N ARG A 93 11.97 9.93 6.95
CA ARG A 93 10.97 10.07 5.88
C ARG A 93 9.89 11.05 6.28
N TYR A 94 9.84 12.19 5.60
CA TYR A 94 8.77 13.15 5.80
C TYR A 94 7.44 12.65 5.23
N GLY A 95 6.37 13.00 5.93
CA GLY A 95 5.02 12.96 5.40
C GLY A 95 4.06 13.67 6.34
N CYS A 96 2.82 13.22 6.36
CA CYS A 96 1.73 13.93 7.02
C CYS A 96 0.89 13.02 7.90
N VAL A 97 0.31 13.61 8.93
CA VAL A 97 -0.88 13.10 9.62
C VAL A 97 -2.11 13.82 9.09
N TYR A 98 -3.23 13.10 9.01
CA TYR A 98 -4.54 13.62 8.66
C TYR A 98 -5.56 13.26 9.75
N SER A 99 -6.48 14.16 10.05
CA SER A 99 -7.61 13.90 10.96
C SER A 99 -8.81 14.76 10.61
N MET A 100 -10.02 14.24 10.88
CA MET A 100 -11.26 15.03 10.85
C MET A 100 -11.40 15.96 12.06
N LYS A 101 -10.59 15.77 13.12
CA LYS A 101 -10.56 16.67 14.28
C LYS A 101 -9.83 17.96 13.91
N THR A 102 -10.35 19.08 14.37
CA THR A 102 -9.73 20.40 14.17
C THR A 102 -8.42 20.53 14.93
N ASP A 103 -8.39 20.10 16.20
CA ASP A 103 -7.19 20.07 17.00
C ASP A 103 -6.45 18.72 16.86
N ILE A 104 -5.21 18.81 16.37
CA ILE A 104 -4.28 17.70 16.20
C ILE A 104 -2.93 17.95 16.89
N SER A 105 -2.89 18.90 17.85
CA SER A 105 -1.69 19.25 18.60
C SER A 105 -1.15 18.07 19.44
N THR A 106 -2.05 17.24 19.96
CA THR A 106 -1.73 16.07 20.81
C THR A 106 -1.25 14.83 20.04
N VAL A 107 -1.35 14.84 18.71
CA VAL A 107 -0.84 13.76 17.87
C VAL A 107 0.71 13.77 17.92
N PRO A 108 1.42 12.64 17.87
CA PRO A 108 2.88 12.63 17.77
C PRO A 108 3.42 13.32 16.50
N ASP A 109 4.63 13.86 16.59
CA ASP A 109 5.37 14.43 15.43
C ASP A 109 6.29 13.41 14.75
N GLU A 110 6.57 12.30 15.43
CA GLU A 110 7.40 11.21 14.92
C GLU A 110 6.71 9.86 15.15
N PHE A 111 6.90 8.95 14.19
CA PHE A 111 6.38 7.59 14.28
C PHE A 111 7.42 6.57 13.81
N GLN A 112 7.43 5.42 14.46
CA GLN A 112 8.30 4.30 14.12
C GLN A 112 7.43 3.11 13.70
N TYR A 113 7.49 2.75 12.42
CA TYR A 113 6.68 1.69 11.85
C TYR A 113 7.48 0.44 11.55
N HIS A 114 6.88 -0.70 11.85
CA HIS A 114 7.34 -2.01 11.44
C HIS A 114 6.30 -2.70 10.56
N LEU A 115 6.77 -3.40 9.52
CA LEU A 115 5.95 -4.27 8.68
C LEU A 115 6.48 -5.70 8.77
N SER A 116 5.65 -6.60 9.27
CA SER A 116 5.86 -8.04 9.20
C SER A 116 4.71 -8.68 8.44
N HIS A 117 5.00 -9.43 7.39
CA HIS A 117 3.97 -10.08 6.60
C HIS A 117 4.39 -11.46 6.11
N ARG A 118 3.39 -12.31 5.89
CA ARG A 118 3.48 -13.60 5.21
C ARG A 118 2.30 -13.66 4.24
N ILE A 119 2.62 -13.53 2.95
CA ILE A 119 1.65 -13.37 1.87
C ILE A 119 2.00 -14.37 0.78
N ARG A 120 1.00 -15.12 0.32
CA ARG A 120 1.07 -15.96 -0.87
C ARG A 120 0.51 -15.23 -2.07
N ARG A 121 1.17 -15.35 -3.22
CA ARG A 121 0.76 -14.75 -4.49
C ARG A 121 0.33 -15.86 -5.43
N ILE A 122 -0.97 -16.07 -5.54
CA ILE A 122 -1.51 -17.22 -6.25
C ILE A 122 -2.03 -16.80 -7.61
N THR A 123 -1.65 -17.53 -8.64
CA THR A 123 -2.16 -17.41 -10.01
C THR A 123 -2.79 -18.74 -10.43
N SER A 124 -3.27 -18.85 -11.67
CA SER A 124 -3.71 -20.13 -12.24
C SER A 124 -2.61 -21.20 -12.23
N ALA A 125 -1.33 -20.81 -12.24
CA ALA A 125 -0.18 -21.72 -12.15
C ALA A 125 0.24 -22.07 -10.71
N GLY A 126 -0.51 -21.60 -9.70
CA GLY A 126 -0.19 -21.80 -8.28
C GLY A 126 0.56 -20.63 -7.65
N SER A 127 1.33 -20.92 -6.59
CA SER A 127 2.12 -19.93 -5.83
C SER A 127 3.27 -19.35 -6.66
N THR A 128 3.43 -18.03 -6.63
CA THR A 128 4.41 -17.27 -7.44
C THR A 128 5.19 -16.24 -6.65
N GLU A 129 5.09 -16.21 -5.31
CA GLU A 129 5.71 -15.21 -4.44
C GLU A 129 7.24 -15.35 -4.29
N THR A 130 7.79 -16.55 -4.52
CA THR A 130 9.20 -16.87 -4.21
C THR A 130 10.22 -15.93 -4.89
N PRO A 131 10.11 -15.60 -6.20
CA PRO A 131 11.04 -14.68 -6.84
C PRO A 131 11.00 -13.27 -6.23
N TYR A 132 9.82 -12.77 -5.87
CA TYR A 132 9.65 -11.45 -5.24
C TYR A 132 10.29 -11.41 -3.85
N GLN A 133 10.10 -12.47 -3.07
CA GLN A 133 10.72 -12.61 -1.74
C GLN A 133 12.24 -12.69 -1.83
N LYS A 134 12.79 -13.40 -2.82
CA LYS A 134 14.24 -13.51 -3.04
C LYS A 134 14.85 -12.13 -3.33
N ILE A 135 14.26 -11.40 -4.27
CA ILE A 135 14.71 -10.04 -4.62
C ILE A 135 14.65 -9.10 -3.41
N ALA A 136 13.57 -9.17 -2.62
CA ALA A 136 13.41 -8.34 -1.43
C ALA A 136 14.50 -8.57 -0.36
N LYS A 137 15.00 -9.81 -0.25
CA LYS A 137 16.08 -10.19 0.66
C LYS A 137 17.46 -9.76 0.16
N GLU A 138 17.71 -9.87 -1.14
CA GLU A 138 19.04 -9.64 -1.74
C GLU A 138 19.33 -8.15 -1.99
N VAL A 139 18.32 -7.38 -2.36
CA VAL A 139 18.50 -5.97 -2.73
C VAL A 139 17.89 -5.08 -1.65
N LYS A 140 18.61 -4.02 -1.24
CA LYS A 140 18.11 -3.09 -0.21
C LYS A 140 17.21 -1.99 -0.78
N ALA A 141 17.60 -1.39 -1.91
CA ALA A 141 16.91 -0.22 -2.44
C ALA A 141 15.59 -0.59 -3.16
N PRO A 142 14.45 0.03 -2.81
CA PRO A 142 13.15 -0.28 -3.41
C PRO A 142 13.11 -0.22 -4.94
N ARG A 143 13.74 0.79 -5.54
CA ARG A 143 13.73 0.98 -7.00
C ARG A 143 14.59 -0.05 -7.73
N GLU A 144 15.69 -0.48 -7.12
CA GLU A 144 16.57 -1.52 -7.67
C GLU A 144 15.87 -2.88 -7.61
N ARG A 145 15.11 -3.17 -6.54
CA ARG A 145 14.25 -4.37 -6.48
C ARG A 145 13.26 -4.42 -7.65
N LEU A 146 12.58 -3.30 -7.90
CA LEU A 146 11.65 -3.18 -9.02
C LEU A 146 12.36 -3.41 -10.38
N ALA A 147 13.49 -2.74 -10.60
CA ALA A 147 14.26 -2.88 -11.83
C ALA A 147 14.70 -4.33 -12.05
N LEU A 148 15.25 -4.98 -11.02
CA LEU A 148 15.68 -6.37 -11.08
C LEU A 148 14.52 -7.32 -11.38
N ALA A 149 13.37 -7.12 -10.75
CA ALA A 149 12.18 -7.93 -11.00
C ALA A 149 11.72 -7.83 -12.46
N LEU A 150 11.64 -6.62 -13.00
CA LEU A 150 11.26 -6.39 -14.39
C LEU A 150 12.28 -7.00 -15.36
N THR A 151 13.58 -6.82 -15.12
CA THR A 151 14.66 -7.40 -15.95
C THR A 151 14.62 -8.93 -15.94
N ALA A 152 14.31 -9.53 -14.79
CA ALA A 152 14.11 -10.97 -14.64
C ALA A 152 12.81 -11.49 -15.30
N GLY A 153 12.03 -10.63 -15.93
CA GLY A 153 10.80 -10.99 -16.63
C GLY A 153 9.59 -11.15 -15.72
N LEU A 154 9.67 -10.73 -14.45
CA LEU A 154 8.53 -10.78 -13.54
C LEU A 154 7.51 -9.70 -13.91
N GLU A 155 6.23 -10.05 -13.78
CA GLU A 155 5.12 -9.09 -13.86
C GLU A 155 4.83 -8.53 -12.47
N VAL A 156 5.09 -7.24 -12.29
CA VAL A 156 4.98 -6.56 -10.99
C VAL A 156 3.72 -5.71 -10.94
N THR A 157 2.79 -6.05 -10.06
CA THR A 157 1.64 -5.20 -9.72
C THR A 157 2.00 -4.19 -8.63
N ALA A 158 1.14 -3.18 -8.45
CA ALA A 158 1.29 -2.22 -7.37
C ALA A 158 1.25 -2.86 -5.95
N LEU A 159 0.57 -3.99 -5.78
CA LEU A 159 0.58 -4.73 -4.51
C LEU A 159 1.89 -5.50 -4.30
N ASP A 160 2.47 -6.08 -5.36
CA ASP A 160 3.80 -6.69 -5.28
C ASP A 160 4.85 -5.65 -4.83
N GLY A 161 4.78 -4.45 -5.41
CA GLY A 161 5.61 -3.32 -5.04
C GLY A 161 5.46 -2.92 -3.56
N LEU A 162 4.24 -2.91 -3.05
CA LEU A 162 3.94 -2.59 -1.66
C LEU A 162 4.46 -3.66 -0.70
N PHE A 163 4.20 -4.94 -1.00
CA PHE A 163 4.51 -6.06 -0.13
C PHE A 163 6.00 -6.38 -0.09
N TRP A 164 6.65 -6.56 -1.24
CA TRP A 164 8.02 -7.05 -1.29
C TRP A 164 9.05 -5.96 -1.55
N PHE A 165 8.70 -4.90 -2.28
CA PHE A 165 9.69 -3.91 -2.72
C PHE A 165 9.76 -2.66 -1.86
N GLY A 166 8.76 -2.39 -1.02
CA GLY A 166 8.68 -1.14 -0.24
C GLY A 166 8.31 0.08 -1.09
N CYS A 167 7.74 -0.16 -2.28
CA CYS A 167 7.31 0.86 -3.23
C CYS A 167 5.87 1.29 -2.93
N GLN A 168 5.69 2.34 -2.12
CA GLN A 168 4.35 2.92 -1.88
C GLN A 168 3.75 3.61 -3.11
N ARG A 169 4.58 4.03 -4.07
CA ARG A 169 4.16 4.74 -5.28
C ARG A 169 4.76 4.07 -6.51
N LEU A 170 4.40 2.80 -6.73
CA LEU A 170 5.00 1.98 -7.79
C LEU A 170 4.99 2.67 -9.16
N ALA A 171 3.88 3.30 -9.54
CA ALA A 171 3.77 4.03 -10.81
C ALA A 171 4.83 5.14 -10.97
N ALA A 172 5.22 5.81 -9.88
CA ALA A 172 6.27 6.83 -9.90
C ALA A 172 7.66 6.22 -10.06
N ASP A 173 7.91 5.05 -9.44
CA ASP A 173 9.15 4.30 -9.65
C ASP A 173 9.25 3.77 -11.08
N VAL A 174 8.17 3.22 -11.63
CA VAL A 174 8.09 2.80 -13.05
C VAL A 174 8.36 3.96 -13.99
N LEU A 175 7.76 5.14 -13.74
CA LEU A 175 8.03 6.33 -14.55
C LEU A 175 9.50 6.71 -14.54
N ARG A 176 10.18 6.62 -13.38
CA ARG A 176 11.62 6.87 -13.29
C ARG A 176 12.44 5.86 -14.07
N LEU A 177 12.08 4.58 -14.02
CA LEU A 177 12.77 3.53 -14.79
C LEU A 177 12.57 3.70 -16.31
N ARG A 178 11.38 4.12 -16.75
CA ARG A 178 11.15 4.49 -18.16
C ARG A 178 12.04 5.66 -18.59
N LYS A 179 12.14 6.69 -17.74
CA LYS A 179 13.03 7.84 -17.99
C LYS A 179 14.50 7.45 -18.03
N SER A 180 14.91 6.38 -17.35
CA SER A 180 16.27 5.83 -17.45
C SER A 180 16.45 4.83 -18.60
N GLY A 181 15.49 4.74 -19.53
CA GLY A 181 15.61 3.94 -20.76
C GLY A 181 15.00 2.53 -20.69
N MET A 182 14.45 2.09 -19.55
CA MET A 182 13.83 0.76 -19.46
C MET A 182 12.48 0.74 -20.18
N ARG A 183 12.31 -0.19 -21.13
CA ARG A 183 11.03 -0.43 -21.81
C ARG A 183 10.11 -1.24 -20.91
N ILE A 184 9.02 -0.63 -20.46
CA ILE A 184 8.08 -1.24 -19.50
C ILE A 184 6.68 -1.09 -20.06
N ALA A 185 5.99 -2.19 -20.30
CA ALA A 185 4.58 -2.23 -20.66
C ALA A 185 3.70 -2.15 -19.40
N THR A 186 2.53 -1.53 -19.52
CA THR A 186 1.49 -1.53 -18.47
C THR A 186 0.30 -2.34 -18.98
N ALA A 187 -0.18 -3.28 -18.17
CA ALA A 187 -1.45 -3.97 -18.37
C ALA A 187 -2.35 -3.78 -17.14
N SER A 188 -3.63 -4.14 -17.25
CA SER A 188 -4.52 -4.23 -16.09
C SER A 188 -4.67 -5.69 -15.68
N LYS A 189 -4.64 -5.96 -14.36
CA LYS A 189 -4.90 -7.27 -13.78
C LYS A 189 -6.00 -7.19 -12.75
N THR A 190 -6.93 -8.14 -12.81
CA THR A 190 -7.93 -8.34 -11.77
C THR A 190 -7.28 -9.07 -10.61
N VAL A 191 -7.25 -8.45 -9.44
CA VAL A 191 -6.65 -9.02 -8.24
C VAL A 191 -7.66 -9.15 -7.12
N SER A 192 -7.47 -10.12 -6.24
CA SER A 192 -8.18 -10.24 -4.98
C SER A 192 -7.19 -10.24 -3.80
N ASP A 193 -7.64 -9.80 -2.63
CA ASP A 193 -6.86 -9.91 -1.39
C ASP A 193 -7.73 -10.22 -0.17
N THR A 194 -7.17 -10.94 0.81
CA THR A 194 -7.87 -11.31 2.05
C THR A 194 -7.85 -10.22 3.14
N VAL A 195 -7.02 -9.17 3.00
CA VAL A 195 -6.95 -8.05 3.97
C VAL A 195 -8.22 -7.21 3.90
N THR A 196 -8.57 -6.78 2.70
CA THR A 196 -9.76 -5.97 2.42
C THR A 196 -10.93 -6.81 1.92
N GLY A 197 -10.69 -8.08 1.56
CA GLY A 197 -11.73 -8.99 1.09
C GLY A 197 -12.36 -8.57 -0.22
N THR A 198 -11.62 -7.82 -1.06
CA THR A 198 -12.14 -7.23 -2.29
C THR A 198 -11.46 -7.77 -3.53
N MET A 199 -12.16 -7.67 -4.67
CA MET A 199 -11.63 -7.91 -6.00
C MET A 199 -11.61 -6.60 -6.79
N ARG A 200 -10.48 -6.25 -7.42
CA ARG A 200 -10.33 -4.98 -8.15
C ARG A 200 -9.32 -5.08 -9.29
N SER A 201 -9.46 -4.24 -10.30
CA SER A 201 -8.44 -4.10 -11.35
C SER A 201 -7.33 -3.16 -10.90
N ILE A 202 -6.07 -3.57 -11.05
CA ILE A 202 -4.89 -2.76 -10.73
C ILE A 202 -3.86 -2.85 -11.85
N PRO A 203 -2.97 -1.84 -12.00
CA PRO A 203 -1.91 -1.90 -12.99
C PRO A 203 -0.89 -2.99 -12.65
N ALA A 204 -0.45 -3.68 -13.69
CA ALA A 204 0.65 -4.63 -13.72
C ALA A 204 1.70 -4.16 -14.72
N TYR A 205 2.96 -4.30 -14.36
CA TYR A 205 4.09 -3.81 -15.14
C TYR A 205 5.00 -4.98 -15.49
N ARG A 206 5.42 -5.05 -16.75
CA ARG A 206 6.39 -6.04 -17.22
C ARG A 206 7.42 -5.37 -18.11
N SER A 207 8.62 -5.93 -18.18
CA SER A 207 9.58 -5.52 -19.21
C SER A 207 8.96 -5.77 -20.58
N ASP A 208 8.96 -4.74 -21.41
CA ASP A 208 8.60 -4.84 -22.82
C ASP A 208 9.88 -5.23 -23.55
N ARG A 209 10.19 -6.54 -23.53
CA ARG A 209 11.22 -7.07 -24.41
C ARG A 209 10.60 -7.01 -25.80
N GLY A 210 11.08 -6.04 -26.60
CA GLY A 210 10.74 -5.97 -28.02
C GLY A 210 11.13 -7.25 -28.73
#